data_AF-A0A969N8R6-F1
#
_entry.id   AF-A0A969N8R6-F1
#
_cell.length_a   1.000
_cell.length_b   1.000
_cell.length_c   1.000
_cell.angle_alpha   90.00
_cell.angle_beta   90.00
_cell.angle_gamma   90.00
#
_symmetry.space_group_name_H-M   'P 1'
#
loop_
_entity.id
_entity.type
_entity.pdbx_description
1 polymer ?
#
loop_
_entity_poly.entity_id
_entity_poly.type
_entity_poly.pdbx_seq_one_letter_code
_entity_poly.pdbx_strand_id
1 'polypeptide(L)'
;MELQYSAKNNSSDWGGWGIDGNFSSTWLAPRDAQGDPLLDKVIGWSLSTVSWSLVNEFETGDPRLDATVYDAEANLTKYTRAYQNTGYFPKKYMGIGAYVNAIEQSHNWSKNFILIRYADVLLMAAELFLDDNPTKALGYLNEVRERALGPGSGLLAIDLDAIYHERRVELGSEGLRNGIY
;
A
#
# COMPACT_ATOMS: atom_id res chain seq x y z
N MET A 1 -6.79 8.65 -11.00
CA MET A 1 -6.53 7.87 -12.22
C MET A 1 -5.84 6.58 -11.82
N GLU A 2 -6.21 5.48 -12.45
CA GLU A 2 -5.74 4.12 -12.16
C GLU A 2 -5.39 3.39 -13.46
N LEU A 3 -4.45 2.46 -13.39
CA LEU A 3 -4.25 1.43 -14.39
C LEU A 3 -5.17 0.25 -14.05
N GLN A 4 -6.06 -0.07 -14.98
CA GLN A 4 -7.01 -1.17 -14.80
C GLN A 4 -6.40 -2.49 -15.19
N TYR A 5 -6.58 -3.48 -14.33
CA TYR A 5 -6.18 -4.86 -14.59
C TYR A 5 -7.43 -5.74 -14.68
N SER A 6 -7.40 -6.70 -15.60
CA SER A 6 -8.53 -7.58 -15.89
C SER A 6 -8.10 -9.02 -15.70
N ALA A 7 -8.90 -9.80 -14.99
CA ALA A 7 -8.69 -11.23 -14.88
C ALA A 7 -9.49 -12.04 -15.93
N LYS A 8 -9.98 -11.39 -16.99
CA LYS A 8 -10.76 -12.06 -18.04
C LYS A 8 -9.95 -13.07 -18.83
N ASN A 9 -8.67 -12.80 -19.01
CA ASN A 9 -7.75 -13.70 -19.67
C ASN A 9 -7.02 -14.49 -18.59
N ASN A 10 -7.03 -15.80 -18.74
CA ASN A 10 -6.71 -16.74 -17.66
C ASN A 10 -5.46 -17.53 -18.01
N SER A 11 -4.42 -16.81 -18.44
CA SER A 11 -3.15 -17.40 -18.85
C SER A 11 -2.16 -17.41 -17.70
N SER A 12 -1.54 -18.56 -17.47
CA SER A 12 -0.40 -18.75 -16.57
C SER A 12 0.91 -18.96 -17.35
N ASP A 13 0.91 -18.55 -18.63
CA ASP A 13 2.07 -18.70 -19.50
C ASP A 13 3.17 -17.70 -19.16
N TRP A 14 4.33 -18.24 -18.78
CA TRP A 14 5.56 -17.48 -18.58
C TRP A 14 6.10 -16.84 -19.86
N GLY A 15 5.60 -17.25 -21.03
CA GLY A 15 5.81 -16.60 -22.33
C GLY A 15 5.08 -15.26 -22.48
N GLY A 16 4.24 -14.86 -21.52
CA GLY A 16 3.59 -13.55 -21.45
C GLY A 16 2.34 -13.39 -22.31
N TRP A 17 1.92 -14.43 -23.03
CA TRP A 17 0.71 -14.37 -23.85
C TRP A 17 -0.54 -14.54 -23.00
N GLY A 18 -1.43 -13.54 -23.05
CA GLY A 18 -2.75 -13.60 -22.41
C GLY A 18 -2.78 -13.34 -20.90
N ILE A 19 -1.77 -12.64 -20.36
CA ILE A 19 -1.78 -12.10 -19.00
C ILE A 19 -2.32 -10.67 -19.06
N ASP A 20 -3.53 -10.47 -18.53
CA ASP A 20 -4.19 -9.16 -18.51
C ASP A 20 -4.37 -8.61 -17.07
N GLY A 21 -3.97 -9.40 -16.06
CA GLY A 21 -4.11 -9.04 -14.65
C GLY A 21 -2.82 -8.52 -14.01
N ASN A 22 -2.94 -8.10 -12.75
CA ASN A 22 -1.85 -7.46 -12.03
C ASN A 22 -0.86 -8.47 -11.45
N PHE A 23 0.20 -8.76 -12.20
CA PHE A 23 1.23 -9.70 -11.78
C PHE A 23 1.98 -9.29 -10.50
N SER A 24 2.10 -7.98 -10.22
CA SER A 24 2.87 -7.49 -9.08
C SER A 24 2.30 -7.95 -7.72
N SER A 25 1.02 -8.31 -7.64
CA SER A 25 0.40 -8.76 -6.39
C SER A 25 1.05 -10.04 -5.83
N THR A 26 1.51 -10.93 -6.71
CA THR A 26 2.28 -12.15 -6.38
C THR A 26 3.63 -11.79 -5.78
N TRP A 27 4.29 -10.77 -6.32
CA TRP A 27 5.62 -10.34 -5.86
C TRP A 27 5.57 -9.88 -4.40
N LEU A 28 4.50 -9.15 -4.07
CA LEU A 28 4.31 -8.46 -2.81
C LEU A 28 3.77 -9.35 -1.67
N ALA A 29 3.20 -10.51 -2.00
CA ALA A 29 2.67 -11.43 -0.99
C ALA A 29 3.77 -12.30 -0.35
N PRO A 30 3.60 -12.72 0.92
CA PRO A 30 4.55 -13.62 1.59
C PRO A 30 4.56 -15.01 0.94
N ARG A 31 5.76 -15.58 0.81
CA ARG A 31 6.00 -16.91 0.26
C ARG A 31 5.66 -18.00 1.26
N ASP A 32 5.02 -19.08 0.81
CA ASP A 32 4.65 -20.25 1.62
C ASP A 32 3.84 -19.91 2.88
N ALA A 33 2.99 -18.89 2.80
CA ALA A 33 2.15 -18.43 3.91
C ALA A 33 1.14 -19.49 4.34
N GLN A 34 0.97 -19.66 5.66
CA GLN A 34 0.04 -20.61 6.26
C GLN A 34 -0.65 -20.03 7.50
N GLY A 35 -1.92 -20.38 7.68
CA GLY A 35 -2.68 -20.07 8.89
C GLY A 35 -3.52 -18.79 8.78
N ASP A 36 -3.47 -18.12 7.62
CA ASP A 36 -4.40 -17.07 7.24
C ASP A 36 -5.23 -17.56 6.04
N PRO A 37 -6.56 -17.76 6.18
CA PRO A 37 -7.43 -18.18 5.10
C PRO A 37 -7.39 -17.26 3.87
N LEU A 38 -6.99 -16.00 4.04
CA LEU A 38 -6.81 -15.06 2.94
C LEU A 38 -5.53 -15.33 2.14
N LEU A 39 -4.54 -16.05 2.69
CA LEU A 39 -3.25 -16.30 2.04
C LEU A 39 -2.96 -17.77 1.75
N ASP A 40 -3.74 -18.70 2.31
CA ASP A 40 -3.59 -20.14 2.08
C ASP A 40 -3.71 -20.56 0.59
N LYS A 41 -4.26 -19.68 -0.26
CA LYS A 41 -4.42 -19.88 -1.72
C LYS A 41 -3.69 -18.82 -2.56
N VAL A 42 -2.66 -18.21 -1.99
CA VAL A 42 -1.89 -17.14 -2.64
C VAL A 42 -0.46 -17.61 -2.83
N ILE A 43 0.02 -17.54 -4.07
CA ILE A 43 1.43 -17.74 -4.36
C ILE A 43 2.12 -16.38 -4.17
N GLY A 44 2.89 -16.24 -3.10
CA GLY A 44 3.68 -15.05 -2.81
C GLY A 44 5.18 -15.26 -3.00
N TRP A 45 5.91 -14.19 -3.34
CA TRP A 45 7.37 -14.25 -3.55
C TRP A 45 8.21 -13.47 -2.55
N SER A 46 7.57 -12.87 -1.55
CA SER A 46 8.22 -12.11 -0.47
C SER A 46 9.16 -10.99 -0.97
N LEU A 47 8.78 -10.27 -2.04
CA LEU A 47 9.50 -9.10 -2.52
C LEU A 47 8.95 -7.81 -1.91
N SER A 48 9.78 -6.76 -1.87
CA SER A 48 9.40 -5.40 -1.44
C SER A 48 8.74 -5.35 -0.05
N THR A 49 9.37 -6.00 0.93
CA THR A 49 8.93 -5.94 2.34
C THR A 49 8.89 -4.50 2.84
N VAL A 50 7.90 -4.20 3.68
CA VAL A 50 7.73 -2.87 4.28
C VAL A 50 8.80 -2.64 5.34
N SER A 51 9.43 -1.47 5.35
CA SER A 51 10.46 -1.15 6.35
C SER A 51 9.84 -0.85 7.72
N TRP A 52 10.57 -1.19 8.79
CA TRP A 52 10.19 -0.80 10.16
C TRP A 52 10.00 0.72 10.31
N SER A 53 10.81 1.50 9.59
CA SER A 53 10.68 2.95 9.59
C SER A 53 9.32 3.42 9.07
N LEU A 54 8.74 2.77 8.04
CA LEU A 54 7.40 3.14 7.58
C LEU A 54 6.33 2.73 8.60
N VAL A 55 6.45 1.55 9.22
CA VAL A 55 5.54 1.10 10.28
C VAL A 55 5.54 2.08 11.46
N ASN A 56 6.72 2.53 11.87
CA ASN A 56 6.89 3.47 12.97
C ASN A 56 6.49 4.91 12.64
N GLU A 57 6.17 5.21 11.37
CA GLU A 57 5.66 6.53 11.00
C GLU A 57 4.19 6.69 11.39
N PHE A 58 3.41 5.61 11.47
CA PHE A 58 1.99 5.73 11.76
C PHE A 58 1.77 6.15 13.22
N GLU A 59 0.87 7.12 13.40
CA GLU A 59 0.42 7.54 14.73
C GLU A 59 -0.30 6.37 15.43
N THR A 60 -0.22 6.34 16.77
CA THR A 60 -0.93 5.32 17.56
C THR A 60 -2.43 5.37 17.27
N GLY A 61 -2.98 4.26 16.80
CA GLY A 61 -4.39 4.14 16.45
C GLY A 61 -4.75 4.62 15.04
N ASP A 62 -3.77 4.99 14.21
CA ASP A 62 -4.01 5.32 12.80
C ASP A 62 -4.54 4.08 12.04
N PRO A 63 -5.79 4.10 11.53
CA PRO A 63 -6.38 2.97 10.83
C PRO A 63 -5.68 2.67 9.49
N ARG A 64 -4.88 3.61 8.96
CA ARG A 64 -4.11 3.40 7.73
C ARG A 64 -2.97 2.41 7.92
N LEU A 65 -2.49 2.17 9.14
CA LEU A 65 -1.46 1.17 9.39
C LEU A 65 -1.95 -0.22 8.96
N ASP A 66 -3.10 -0.66 9.48
CA ASP A 66 -3.67 -1.96 9.10
C ASP A 66 -4.07 -2.00 7.62
N ALA A 67 -4.49 -0.86 7.03
CA ALA A 67 -4.80 -0.81 5.60
C ALA A 67 -3.55 -0.91 4.71
N THR A 68 -2.39 -0.46 5.21
CA THR A 68 -1.14 -0.36 4.44
C THR A 68 -0.22 -1.55 4.63
N VAL A 69 -0.14 -2.07 5.85
CA VAL A 69 0.86 -3.03 6.29
C VAL A 69 0.18 -4.32 6.74
N TYR A 70 0.66 -5.43 6.22
CA TYR A 70 0.33 -6.76 6.68
C TYR A 70 1.45 -7.26 7.59
N ASP A 71 1.12 -7.54 8.85
CA ASP A 71 2.05 -8.13 9.83
C ASP A 71 2.02 -9.66 9.70
N ALA A 72 3.00 -10.23 8.99
CA ALA A 72 3.07 -11.67 8.79
C ALA A 72 3.46 -12.42 10.06
N GLU A 73 4.23 -11.80 10.97
CA GLU A 73 4.63 -12.44 12.22
C GLU A 73 3.45 -12.56 13.19
N ALA A 74 2.51 -11.61 13.14
CA ALA A 74 1.29 -11.65 13.94
C ALA A 74 0.18 -12.53 13.35
N ASN A 75 0.07 -12.60 12.01
CA ASN A 75 -1.08 -13.23 11.35
C ASN A 75 -0.79 -14.62 10.78
N LEU A 76 0.48 -15.00 10.55
CA LEU A 76 0.82 -16.29 9.97
C LEU A 76 1.44 -17.23 11.00
N THR A 77 1.08 -18.52 10.87
CA THR A 77 1.74 -19.59 11.62
C THR A 77 3.09 -19.96 10.99
N LYS A 78 3.22 -19.78 9.68
CA LYS A 78 4.43 -20.07 8.92
C LYS A 78 4.46 -19.26 7.62
N TYR A 79 5.64 -18.80 7.24
CA TYR A 79 5.97 -18.31 5.89
C TYR A 79 7.49 -18.37 5.68
N THR A 80 7.93 -18.27 4.42
CA THR A 80 9.34 -18.22 4.06
C THR A 80 9.87 -16.79 4.16
N ARG A 81 10.74 -16.56 5.15
CA ARG A 81 11.48 -15.31 5.33
C ARG A 81 12.55 -15.18 4.25
N ALA A 82 12.34 -14.27 3.30
CA ALA A 82 13.29 -14.01 2.21
C ALA A 82 14.36 -12.97 2.61
N TYR A 83 15.19 -12.55 1.65
CA TYR A 83 16.21 -11.52 1.87
C TYR A 83 15.57 -10.21 2.39
N GLN A 84 16.21 -9.57 3.37
CA GLN A 84 15.74 -8.33 4.01
C GLN A 84 14.34 -8.40 4.66
N ASN A 85 13.91 -9.60 5.05
CA ASN A 85 12.63 -9.79 5.72
C ASN A 85 12.48 -8.93 6.99
N THR A 86 11.44 -8.09 7.03
CA THR A 86 11.07 -7.28 8.19
C THR A 86 9.91 -7.86 8.99
N GLY A 87 9.22 -8.88 8.45
CA GLY A 87 7.93 -9.37 8.93
C GLY A 87 6.72 -8.61 8.36
N TYR A 88 6.95 -7.52 7.62
CA TYR A 88 5.89 -6.65 7.14
C TYR A 88 5.80 -6.65 5.60
N PHE A 89 4.57 -6.76 5.09
CA PHE A 89 4.27 -6.81 3.65
C PHE A 89 3.28 -5.70 3.23
N PRO A 90 3.32 -5.21 1.98
CA PRO A 90 2.46 -4.12 1.54
C PRO A 90 1.03 -4.62 1.22
N LYS A 91 0.14 -4.52 2.23
CA LYS A 91 -1.25 -5.03 2.19
C LYS A 91 -2.09 -4.43 1.06
N LYS A 92 -1.83 -3.17 0.68
CA LYS A 92 -2.57 -2.45 -0.38
C LYS A 92 -2.56 -3.19 -1.72
N TYR A 93 -1.45 -3.81 -2.09
CA TYR A 93 -1.26 -4.43 -3.41
C TYR A 93 -0.88 -5.91 -3.36
N MET A 94 -0.57 -6.49 -2.20
CA MET A 94 -0.35 -7.92 -2.12
C MET A 94 -1.58 -8.72 -2.55
N GLY A 95 -1.35 -9.88 -3.16
CA GLY A 95 -2.40 -10.83 -3.49
C GLY A 95 -3.09 -11.31 -2.22
N ILE A 96 -4.44 -11.29 -2.23
CA ILE A 96 -5.25 -11.89 -1.16
C ILE A 96 -6.35 -12.74 -1.80
N GLY A 97 -6.76 -13.80 -1.11
CA GLY A 97 -7.73 -14.81 -1.52
C GLY A 97 -9.05 -14.25 -2.03
N ALA A 98 -9.45 -13.06 -1.56
CA ALA A 98 -10.64 -12.34 -2.02
C ALA A 98 -10.60 -11.97 -3.52
N TYR A 99 -9.41 -11.89 -4.12
CA TYR A 99 -9.21 -11.52 -5.53
C TYR A 99 -8.66 -12.68 -6.38
N VAL A 100 -8.69 -13.92 -5.86
CA VAL A 100 -8.22 -15.11 -6.56
C VAL A 100 -9.30 -15.63 -7.51
N ASN A 101 -8.94 -15.79 -8.78
CA ASN A 101 -9.77 -16.49 -9.77
C ASN A 101 -9.47 -18.00 -9.76
N ALA A 102 -10.44 -18.80 -10.18
CA ALA A 102 -10.48 -20.25 -9.93
C ALA A 102 -9.38 -21.11 -10.60
N ILE A 103 -8.56 -20.54 -11.49
CA ILE A 103 -7.58 -21.29 -12.29
C ILE A 103 -6.25 -20.52 -12.24
N GLU A 104 -5.29 -21.02 -11.46
CA GLU A 104 -3.89 -20.56 -11.38
C GLU A 104 -3.64 -19.12 -10.86
N GLN A 105 -2.91 -19.05 -9.73
CA GLN A 105 -3.04 -18.03 -8.69
C GLN A 105 -1.97 -16.94 -8.76
N SER A 106 -1.17 -16.90 -9.83
CA SER A 106 0.09 -16.15 -9.82
C SER A 106 0.13 -14.99 -10.82
N HIS A 107 -0.69 -14.96 -11.87
CA HIS A 107 -0.51 -14.00 -12.98
C HIS A 107 -1.64 -12.98 -13.15
N ASN A 108 -2.89 -13.31 -12.80
CA ASN A 108 -4.07 -12.53 -13.21
C ASN A 108 -4.90 -11.96 -12.05
N TRP A 109 -4.28 -11.12 -11.22
CA TRP A 109 -4.97 -10.46 -10.12
C TRP A 109 -5.84 -9.30 -10.61
N SER A 110 -7.09 -9.22 -10.15
CA SER A 110 -8.03 -8.12 -10.47
C SER A 110 -7.80 -6.87 -9.60
N LYS A 111 -6.56 -6.62 -9.16
CA LYS A 111 -6.20 -5.42 -8.40
C LYS A 111 -5.69 -4.32 -9.33
N ASN A 112 -6.44 -3.22 -9.41
CA ASN A 112 -6.01 -2.02 -10.10
C ASN A 112 -4.82 -1.36 -9.40
N PHE A 113 -3.97 -0.69 -10.18
CA PHE A 113 -2.87 0.12 -9.66
C PHE A 113 -3.26 1.60 -9.71
N ILE A 114 -3.15 2.29 -8.57
CA ILE A 114 -3.53 3.69 -8.47
C ILE A 114 -2.33 4.54 -8.89
N LEU A 115 -2.48 5.36 -9.93
CA LEU A 115 -1.43 6.29 -10.37
C LEU A 115 -1.49 7.63 -9.64
N ILE A 116 -2.71 8.14 -9.44
CA ILE A 116 -2.95 9.39 -8.72
C ILE A 116 -4.33 9.33 -8.07
N ARG A 117 -4.41 9.80 -6.83
CA ARG A 117 -5.65 9.89 -6.06
C ARG A 117 -5.78 11.26 -5.42
N TYR A 118 -7.00 11.60 -5.06
CA TYR A 118 -7.32 12.96 -4.60
C TYR A 118 -6.48 13.42 -3.40
N ALA A 119 -6.19 12.53 -2.45
CA ALA A 119 -5.32 12.87 -1.31
C ALA A 119 -3.90 13.27 -1.73
N ASP A 120 -3.34 12.68 -2.80
CA ASP A 120 -2.03 13.11 -3.30
C ASP A 120 -2.09 14.52 -3.89
N VAL A 121 -3.19 14.87 -4.58
CA VAL A 121 -3.43 16.23 -5.09
C VAL A 121 -3.56 17.23 -3.94
N LEU A 122 -4.28 16.87 -2.87
CA LEU A 122 -4.39 17.72 -1.68
C LEU A 122 -3.03 17.96 -1.03
N LEU A 123 -2.21 16.91 -0.87
CA LEU A 123 -0.89 17.04 -0.25
C LEU A 123 0.10 17.79 -1.15
N MET A 124 0.03 17.62 -2.48
CA MET A 124 0.78 18.45 -3.42
C MET A 124 0.35 19.93 -3.33
N ALA A 125 -0.95 20.19 -3.18
CA ALA A 125 -1.45 21.55 -2.98
C ALA A 125 -1.01 22.12 -1.62
N ALA A 126 -1.00 21.31 -0.56
CA ALA A 126 -0.48 21.72 0.74
C ALA A 126 0.99 22.14 0.66
N GLU A 127 1.82 21.35 -0.02
CA GLU A 127 3.25 21.68 -0.24
C GLU A 127 3.42 22.96 -1.06
N LEU A 128 2.65 23.13 -2.14
CA LEU A 128 2.70 24.32 -2.99
C LEU A 128 2.32 25.60 -2.24
N PHE A 129 1.30 25.54 -1.38
CA PHE A 129 0.82 26.72 -0.65
C PHE A 129 1.57 26.98 0.66
N LEU A 130 2.55 26.15 1.05
CA LEU A 130 3.18 26.23 2.37
C LEU A 130 3.79 27.62 2.64
N ASP A 131 4.56 28.17 1.69
CA ASP A 131 5.22 29.47 1.84
C ASP A 131 4.28 30.65 1.54
N ASP A 132 3.39 30.50 0.56
CA ASP A 132 2.53 31.59 0.08
C ASP A 132 1.26 31.78 0.94
N ASN A 133 0.66 30.69 1.41
CA ASN A 133 -0.58 30.71 2.19
C ASN A 133 -0.67 29.50 3.15
N PRO A 134 0.04 29.56 4.30
CA PRO A 134 0.08 28.46 5.27
C PRO A 134 -1.30 28.03 5.78
N THR A 135 -2.25 28.97 5.91
CA THR A 135 -3.62 28.66 6.33
C THR A 135 -4.33 27.75 5.33
N LYS A 136 -4.14 28.02 4.03
CA LYS A 136 -4.70 27.20 2.96
C LYS A 136 -4.00 25.85 2.86
N ALA A 137 -2.68 25.83 3.02
CA ALA A 137 -1.89 24.60 3.07
C ALA A 137 -2.35 23.67 4.21
N LEU A 138 -2.52 24.23 5.41
CA LEU A 138 -3.02 23.51 6.57
C LEU A 138 -4.43 22.95 6.33
N GLY A 139 -5.30 23.70 5.65
CA GLY A 139 -6.62 23.23 5.25
C GLY A 139 -6.56 21.93 4.43
N TYR A 140 -5.74 21.91 3.38
CA TYR A 140 -5.60 20.73 2.52
C TYR A 140 -4.99 19.52 3.25
N LEU A 141 -4.02 19.74 4.13
CA LEU A 141 -3.44 18.68 4.96
C LEU A 141 -4.50 18.12 5.93
N ASN A 142 -5.28 18.99 6.56
CA ASN A 142 -6.32 18.59 7.52
C ASN A 142 -7.47 17.84 6.85
N GLU A 143 -7.81 18.12 5.58
CA GLU A 143 -8.76 17.29 4.82
C GLU A 143 -8.32 15.82 4.74
N VAL A 144 -7.03 15.57 4.54
CA VAL A 144 -6.49 14.19 4.49
C VAL A 144 -6.54 13.55 5.86
N ARG A 145 -6.10 14.27 6.90
CA ARG A 145 -6.10 13.80 8.29
C ARG A 145 -7.49 13.48 8.80
N GLU A 146 -8.44 14.39 8.64
CA GLU A 146 -9.80 14.20 9.13
C GLU A 146 -10.51 13.04 8.45
N ARG A 147 -10.24 12.79 7.17
CA ARG A 147 -10.75 11.61 6.49
C ARG A 147 -10.15 10.32 7.04
N ALA A 148 -8.85 10.32 7.35
CA ALA A 148 -8.14 9.11 7.79
C ALA A 148 -8.35 8.80 9.27
N LEU A 149 -8.17 9.80 10.13
CA LEU A 149 -8.15 9.67 11.60
C LEU A 149 -9.48 10.09 12.25
N GLY A 150 -10.39 10.69 11.48
CA GLY A 150 -11.69 11.15 11.94
C GLY A 150 -11.75 12.65 12.28
N PRO A 151 -12.96 13.19 12.52
CA PRO A 151 -13.15 14.62 12.77
C PRO A 151 -12.33 15.13 13.96
N GLY A 152 -11.69 16.30 13.80
CA GLY A 152 -10.89 16.94 14.85
C GLY A 152 -9.44 16.44 14.96
N SER A 153 -8.99 15.56 14.07
CA SER A 153 -7.60 15.12 13.97
C SER A 153 -6.68 16.07 13.18
N GLY A 154 -7.23 17.18 12.70
CA GLY A 154 -6.47 18.23 12.03
C GLY A 154 -5.39 18.84 12.93
N LEU A 155 -4.28 19.23 12.31
CA LEU A 155 -3.21 19.95 12.97
C LEU A 155 -3.57 21.42 13.16
N LEU A 156 -2.90 22.07 14.10
CA LEU A 156 -3.03 23.51 14.37
C LEU A 156 -1.96 24.35 13.66
N ALA A 157 -0.88 23.70 13.23
CA ALA A 157 0.23 24.31 12.50
C ALA A 157 0.70 23.33 11.41
N ILE A 158 1.32 23.89 10.37
CA ILE A 158 1.88 23.13 9.26
C ILE A 158 3.32 23.57 9.05
N ASP A 159 4.17 22.59 8.81
CA ASP A 159 5.52 22.74 8.29
C ASP A 159 5.76 21.65 7.24
N LEU A 160 6.95 21.68 6.63
CA LEU A 160 7.30 20.73 5.59
C LEU A 160 7.37 19.29 6.12
N ASP A 161 7.78 19.11 7.38
CA ASP A 161 7.88 17.79 8.02
C ASP A 161 6.48 17.19 8.24
N ALA A 162 5.48 17.99 8.63
CA ALA A 162 4.09 17.55 8.74
C ALA A 162 3.54 17.08 7.37
N ILE A 163 3.89 17.77 6.29
CA ILE A 163 3.50 17.35 4.93
C ILE A 163 4.19 16.04 4.56
N TYR A 164 5.49 15.91 4.82
CA TYR A 164 6.24 14.70 4.51
C TYR A 164 5.79 13.49 5.31
N HIS A 165 5.50 13.68 6.59
CA HIS A 165 4.87 12.70 7.45
C HIS A 165 3.53 12.24 6.86
N GLU A 166 2.62 13.19 6.59
CA GLU A 166 1.28 12.87 6.09
C GLU A 166 1.34 12.16 4.73
N ARG A 167 2.21 12.60 3.80
CA ARG A 167 2.46 11.91 2.53
C ARG A 167 2.96 10.48 2.75
N ARG A 168 3.81 10.24 3.75
CA ARG A 168 4.41 8.93 4.01
C ARG A 168 3.39 7.92 4.54
N VAL A 169 2.56 8.30 5.51
CA VAL A 169 1.52 7.41 6.07
C VAL A 169 0.35 7.23 5.12
N GLU A 170 -0.01 8.28 4.38
CA GLU A 170 -1.12 8.22 3.44
C GLU A 170 -0.76 7.36 2.22
N LEU A 171 0.36 7.65 1.56
CA LEU A 171 0.77 7.07 0.28
C LEU A 171 1.74 5.88 0.43
N GLY A 172 1.92 5.37 1.64
CA GLY A 172 2.79 4.22 1.93
C GLY A 172 2.47 3.04 1.00
N SER A 173 3.53 2.45 0.43
CA SER A 173 3.47 1.31 -0.49
C SER A 173 2.81 1.57 -1.87
N GLU A 174 2.62 2.83 -2.28
CA GLU A 174 2.02 3.20 -3.59
C GLU A 174 3.05 3.59 -4.67
N GLY A 175 4.34 3.32 -4.47
CA GLY A 175 5.38 3.60 -5.48
C GLY A 175 5.74 5.08 -5.66
N LEU A 176 5.14 5.98 -4.88
CA LEU A 176 5.38 7.42 -4.91
C LEU A 176 6.64 7.85 -4.13
N ARG A 177 7.34 6.89 -3.50
CA ARG A 177 8.63 7.11 -2.83
C ARG A 177 9.66 6.13 -3.37
N ASN A 178 10.63 6.63 -4.13
CA ASN A 178 11.85 5.89 -4.43
C ASN A 178 12.67 5.83 -3.13
N GLY A 179 12.86 4.63 -2.58
CA GLY A 179 13.56 4.46 -1.31
C GLY A 179 14.98 5.00 -1.39
N ILE A 180 15.26 6.12 -0.74
CA ILE A 180 16.60 6.51 -0.34
C ILE A 180 16.52 7.29 0.98
N TYR A 181 17.14 6.69 2.00
CA TYR A 181 17.38 7.13 3.39
C TYR A 181 16.17 7.19 4.34
#